data_AF-A0A2S6NAM1-F1
#
_entry.id   AF-A0A2S6NAM1-F1
#
_cell.length_a   1.000
_cell.length_b   1.000
_cell.length_c   1.000
_cell.angle_alpha   90.00
_cell.angle_beta   90.00
_cell.angle_gamma   90.00
#
_symmetry.space_group_name_H-M   'P 1'
#
loop_
_entity.id
_entity.type
_entity.pdbx_description
1 polymer ?
#
loop_
_entity_poly.entity_id
_entity_poly.type
_entity_poly.pdbx_seq_one_letter_code
_entity_poly.pdbx_strand_id
1 'polypeptide(L)'
;MRPGAPTSRSQFVWRISTFDLAWAVGAPFIAMWLREPALIDIAATRGGPPICLEYAGLTIAFSISAFLVFRLSHGMTRYFSVGDLWTVAAATLTCVGGVSLAFLALRGYETMPRSVPIIHGLVLATGLVIGRALALAMRLDDDLKAGRHHPRQMARVLLVGVDRHAAHLIKLTDVQAPSITQIVAALDPRQGLHGRTINGVKIVGGPGDLDAVITEYAVHGVEIDEVWLSPETLASEAFVQVKRDCDKHRVVTRAFSDIFNPAPVLAPSSCAGGARPKLPARSVIYFRLKRALDVVAALCLIVPVSPIALIVAVVVYLDVGAPVTFWQRRIGQGGREFFLVKFRTYRAPFNRNGAAVPNDMRLSNIGRAIRATRLDEIPQLLNILRGDMSLIGPRPLLPIDQPEDPSMRLLVRPGVTGWAQVNGGTRVTPEEKDALDVWYIHHASLLLDLNIVFRTVMVVFRGESMHHDEVAAAVQWRSAMRRLEPCVALDVSNRVQLRPLFASSNPPLAG
;
A
#
# COMPACT_ATOMS: atom_id res chain seq x y z
N MET A 1 36.62 8.31 -14.60
CA MET A 1 37.27 7.26 -15.40
C MET A 1 37.89 6.23 -14.46
N ARG A 2 38.00 4.97 -14.92
CA ARG A 2 38.27 3.68 -14.22
C ARG A 2 37.04 3.03 -13.57
N PRO A 3 36.88 1.70 -13.70
CA PRO A 3 36.20 1.10 -14.85
C PRO A 3 35.04 0.19 -14.42
N GLY A 4 34.12 -0.07 -15.33
CA GLY A 4 33.01 -0.99 -15.09
C GLY A 4 33.46 -2.46 -15.00
N ALA A 5 32.72 -3.24 -14.22
CA ALA A 5 32.63 -4.69 -14.36
C ALA A 5 31.29 -5.06 -15.02
N PRO A 6 31.24 -6.17 -15.78
CA PRO A 6 30.31 -6.38 -16.87
C PRO A 6 29.03 -7.07 -16.40
N THR A 7 27.89 -6.48 -16.76
CA THR A 7 26.63 -7.12 -17.22
C THR A 7 25.44 -6.24 -16.86
N SER A 8 25.23 -5.17 -17.62
CA SER A 8 23.88 -4.70 -17.93
C SER A 8 23.85 -4.30 -19.40
N ARG A 9 23.72 -5.30 -20.29
CA ARG A 9 23.07 -5.02 -21.56
C ARG A 9 21.57 -4.90 -21.30
N SER A 10 21.16 -3.86 -20.58
CA SER A 10 19.88 -3.25 -20.90
C SER A 10 20.14 -2.49 -22.19
N GLN A 11 19.81 -3.09 -23.32
CA GLN A 11 19.71 -2.33 -24.56
C GLN A 11 18.88 -1.08 -24.26
N PHE A 12 19.39 0.09 -24.65
CA PHE A 12 18.66 1.35 -24.57
C PHE A 12 17.52 1.27 -25.58
N VAL A 13 16.43 0.60 -25.20
CA VAL A 13 15.24 0.49 -26.04
C VAL A 13 14.43 1.75 -25.82
N TRP A 14 14.38 2.60 -26.84
CA TRP A 14 13.43 3.70 -26.92
C TRP A 14 12.03 3.10 -26.98
N ARG A 15 11.38 2.93 -25.84
CA ARG A 15 9.92 2.82 -25.80
C ARG A 15 9.43 4.24 -25.57
N ILE A 16 8.48 4.71 -26.37
CA ILE A 16 7.69 5.89 -26.07
C ILE A 16 6.26 5.37 -25.98
N SER A 17 5.57 5.66 -24.88
CA SER A 17 4.16 5.28 -24.74
C SER A 17 3.37 5.93 -25.87
N THR A 18 2.69 5.14 -26.69
CA THR A 18 1.86 5.63 -27.80
C THR A 18 0.80 6.61 -27.30
N PHE A 19 0.29 6.38 -26.08
CA PHE A 19 -0.61 7.29 -25.39
C PHE A 19 0.05 8.63 -25.05
N ASP A 20 1.26 8.64 -24.47
CA ASP A 20 1.93 9.89 -24.07
C ASP A 20 2.25 10.76 -25.30
N LEU A 21 2.63 10.13 -26.42
CA LEU A 21 2.87 10.82 -27.68
C LEU A 21 1.58 11.37 -28.27
N ALA A 22 0.51 10.57 -28.33
CA ALA A 22 -0.79 11.01 -28.81
C ALA A 22 -1.35 12.17 -27.96
N TRP A 23 -1.15 12.10 -26.64
CA TRP A 23 -1.60 13.14 -25.72
C TRP A 23 -0.78 14.43 -25.84
N ALA A 24 0.54 14.33 -26.03
CA ALA A 24 1.39 15.50 -26.31
C ALA A 24 1.00 16.23 -27.60
N VAL A 25 0.51 15.50 -28.60
CA VAL A 25 0.01 16.09 -29.85
C VAL A 25 -1.39 16.69 -29.67
N GLY A 26 -2.29 16.02 -28.93
CA GLY A 26 -3.67 16.48 -28.74
C GLY A 26 -3.84 17.63 -27.74
N ALA A 27 -3.05 17.65 -26.67
CA ALA A 27 -3.16 18.62 -25.58
C ALA A 27 -3.14 20.11 -26.01
N PRO A 28 -2.27 20.58 -26.93
CA PRO A 28 -2.26 21.98 -27.34
C PRO A 28 -3.56 22.38 -28.06
N PHE A 29 -4.13 21.50 -28.90
CA PHE A 29 -5.40 21.79 -29.60
C PHE A 29 -6.58 21.84 -28.63
N ILE A 30 -6.63 20.91 -27.67
CA ILE A 30 -7.67 20.91 -26.61
C ILE A 30 -7.57 22.20 -25.79
N ALA A 31 -6.36 22.64 -25.45
CA ALA A 31 -6.15 23.86 -24.68
C ALA A 31 -6.57 25.13 -25.42
N MET A 32 -6.29 25.21 -26.73
CA MET A 32 -6.75 26.31 -27.58
C MET A 32 -8.27 26.30 -27.72
N TRP A 33 -8.88 25.13 -27.94
CA TRP A 33 -10.33 24.98 -28.04
C TRP A 33 -11.06 25.37 -26.75
N LEU A 34 -10.57 24.92 -25.59
CA LEU A 34 -11.12 25.27 -24.28
C LEU A 34 -11.01 26.76 -23.96
N ARG A 35 -9.98 27.43 -24.49
CA ARG A 35 -9.80 28.86 -24.28
C ARG A 35 -10.71 29.66 -25.20
N GLU A 36 -10.58 29.43 -26.51
CA GLU A 36 -11.29 30.18 -27.54
C GLU A 36 -11.25 29.39 -28.85
N PRO A 37 -12.38 28.79 -29.30
CA PRO A 37 -12.42 27.93 -30.49
C PRO A 37 -11.93 28.62 -31.78
N ALA A 38 -12.06 29.95 -31.86
CA ALA A 38 -11.59 30.75 -33.00
C ALA A 38 -10.06 30.71 -33.19
N LEU A 39 -9.28 30.37 -32.14
CA LEU A 39 -7.82 30.25 -32.23
C LEU A 39 -7.36 29.07 -33.11
N ILE A 40 -8.25 28.12 -33.42
CA ILE A 40 -7.95 26.95 -34.25
C ILE A 40 -8.22 27.21 -35.73
N ASP A 41 -8.90 28.31 -36.07
CA ASP A 41 -9.26 28.61 -37.46
C ASP A 41 -8.02 28.96 -38.31
N ILE A 42 -7.68 28.05 -39.22
CA ILE A 42 -6.52 28.13 -40.11
C ILE A 42 -6.75 29.18 -41.22
N ALA A 43 -8.01 29.53 -41.52
CA ALA A 43 -8.36 30.45 -42.59
C ALA A 43 -8.18 31.94 -42.23
N ALA A 44 -7.98 32.26 -40.96
CA ALA A 44 -7.96 33.63 -40.45
C ALA A 44 -6.61 34.36 -40.59
N THR A 45 -5.53 33.69 -41.04
CA THR A 45 -4.18 34.29 -41.09
C THR A 45 -3.73 34.58 -42.52
N ARG A 46 -3.74 35.87 -42.92
CA ARG A 46 -3.10 36.33 -44.16
C ARG A 46 -1.63 36.68 -43.88
N GLY A 47 -0.69 35.83 -44.33
CA GLY A 47 0.73 36.20 -44.46
C GLY A 47 1.77 35.46 -43.61
N GLY A 48 1.43 34.33 -42.97
CA GLY A 48 2.40 33.50 -42.22
C GLY A 48 1.81 32.14 -41.81
N PRO A 49 2.59 31.23 -41.18
CA PRO A 49 2.02 30.02 -40.62
C PRO A 49 0.97 30.40 -39.56
N PRO A 50 -0.18 29.70 -39.51
CA PRO A 50 -1.20 29.99 -38.52
C PRO A 50 -0.62 29.83 -37.12
N ILE A 51 -0.87 30.81 -36.24
CA ILE A 51 -0.33 30.89 -34.87
C ILE A 51 -0.62 29.58 -34.10
N CYS A 52 -1.76 28.95 -34.38
CA CYS A 52 -2.15 27.63 -33.88
C CYS A 52 -1.11 26.53 -34.18
N LEU A 53 -0.62 26.45 -35.43
CA LEU A 53 0.35 25.41 -35.83
C LEU A 53 1.74 25.69 -35.27
N GLU A 54 2.15 26.95 -35.17
CA GLU A 54 3.43 27.31 -34.54
C GLU A 54 3.43 26.98 -33.06
N TYR A 55 2.35 27.35 -32.35
CA TYR A 55 2.18 27.03 -30.94
C TYR A 55 2.11 25.51 -30.71
N ALA A 56 1.34 24.79 -31.53
CA ALA A 56 1.27 23.33 -31.50
C ALA A 56 2.64 22.69 -31.79
N GLY A 57 3.38 23.19 -32.77
CA GLY A 57 4.72 22.68 -33.12
C GLY A 57 5.73 22.84 -31.98
N LEU A 58 5.78 24.03 -31.38
CA LEU A 58 6.64 24.31 -30.23
C LEU A 58 6.26 23.46 -29.02
N THR A 59 4.97 23.38 -28.69
CA THR A 59 4.48 22.58 -27.56
C THR A 59 4.76 21.09 -27.71
N ILE A 60 4.60 20.53 -28.91
CA ILE A 60 4.94 19.14 -29.19
C ILE A 60 6.45 18.91 -29.04
N ALA A 61 7.28 19.79 -29.61
CA ALA A 61 8.74 19.66 -29.53
C ALA A 61 9.26 19.73 -28.08
N PHE A 62 8.75 20.68 -27.28
CA PHE A 62 9.10 20.80 -25.86
C PHE A 62 8.54 19.66 -25.02
N SER A 63 7.34 19.14 -25.33
CA SER A 63 6.77 17.97 -24.64
C SER A 63 7.60 16.71 -24.89
N ILE A 64 7.97 16.45 -26.14
CA ILE A 64 8.83 15.30 -26.49
C ILE A 64 10.18 15.44 -25.80
N SER A 65 10.82 16.62 -25.87
CA SER A 65 12.11 16.87 -25.23
C SER A 65 12.04 16.67 -23.71
N ALA A 66 11.01 17.21 -23.06
CA ALA A 66 10.78 17.02 -21.63
C ALA A 66 10.55 15.54 -21.29
N PHE A 67 9.78 14.79 -22.07
CA PHE A 67 9.54 13.38 -21.81
C PHE A 67 10.82 12.54 -21.92
N LEU A 68 11.75 12.92 -22.81
CA LEU A 68 13.06 12.28 -22.94
C LEU A 68 13.98 12.61 -21.75
N VAL A 69 14.07 13.89 -21.37
CA VAL A 69 14.91 14.37 -20.26
C VAL A 69 14.45 13.77 -18.92
N PHE A 70 13.15 13.82 -18.65
CA PHE A 70 12.56 13.29 -17.41
C PHE A 70 12.25 11.79 -17.48
N ARG A 71 12.65 11.12 -18.57
CA ARG A 71 12.49 9.68 -18.81
C ARG A 71 11.06 9.15 -18.66
N LEU A 72 10.03 9.98 -18.90
CA LEU A 72 8.63 9.54 -18.97
C LEU A 72 8.41 8.45 -20.02
N SER A 73 9.31 8.36 -21.01
CA SER A 73 9.30 7.39 -22.09
C SER A 73 9.55 5.94 -21.64
N HIS A 74 10.18 5.67 -20.48
CA HIS A 74 10.62 4.32 -20.08
C HIS A 74 9.49 3.30 -19.74
N GLY A 75 8.27 3.55 -20.20
CA GLY A 75 7.09 2.71 -20.06
C GLY A 75 6.33 3.05 -18.79
N MET A 76 5.00 2.86 -18.83
CA MET A 76 4.17 2.95 -17.63
C MET A 76 4.57 1.81 -16.69
N THR A 77 5.30 2.16 -15.64
CA THR A 77 5.74 1.25 -14.58
C THR A 77 4.55 0.56 -13.92
N ARG A 78 4.76 -0.66 -13.41
CA ARG A 78 3.71 -1.48 -12.78
C ARG A 78 3.09 -0.84 -11.52
N TYR A 79 3.71 0.22 -11.00
CA TYR A 79 3.27 0.98 -9.85
C TYR A 79 3.44 2.47 -10.16
N PHE A 80 2.33 3.22 -10.24
CA PHE A 80 2.37 4.68 -10.30
C PHE A 80 2.78 5.22 -8.93
N SER A 81 4.04 5.62 -8.81
CA SER A 81 4.61 6.14 -7.57
C SER A 81 4.43 7.66 -7.47
N VAL A 82 4.54 8.21 -6.25
CA VAL A 82 4.61 9.67 -6.06
C VAL A 82 5.81 10.27 -6.81
N GLY A 83 6.87 9.49 -7.00
CA GLY A 83 8.00 9.86 -7.86
C GLY A 83 7.57 10.04 -9.32
N ASP A 84 6.71 9.18 -9.85
CA ASP A 84 6.20 9.30 -11.21
C ASP A 84 5.31 10.55 -11.36
N LEU A 85 4.50 10.87 -10.35
CA LEU A 85 3.73 12.12 -10.34
C LEU A 85 4.65 13.35 -10.34
N TRP A 86 5.76 13.32 -9.59
CA TRP A 86 6.77 14.37 -9.60
C TRP A 86 7.45 14.49 -10.97
N THR A 87 7.78 13.38 -11.62
CA THR A 87 8.35 13.42 -12.98
C THR A 87 7.38 13.99 -14.00
N VAL A 88 6.09 13.64 -13.92
CA VAL A 88 5.03 14.20 -14.78
C VAL A 88 4.91 15.70 -14.53
N ALA A 89 4.86 16.14 -13.27
CA ALA A 89 4.80 17.56 -12.92
C ALA A 89 6.04 18.33 -13.38
N ALA A 90 7.24 17.77 -13.20
CA ALA A 90 8.48 18.40 -13.65
C ALA A 90 8.55 18.49 -15.18
N ALA A 91 8.11 17.45 -15.90
CA ALA A 91 8.06 17.44 -17.35
C ALA A 91 7.03 18.45 -17.91
N THR A 92 5.85 18.53 -17.32
CA THR A 92 4.81 19.48 -17.75
C THR A 92 5.21 20.91 -17.44
N LEU A 93 5.78 21.19 -16.26
CA LEU A 93 6.31 22.52 -15.91
C LEU A 93 7.45 22.94 -16.85
N THR A 94 8.37 22.02 -17.17
CA THR A 94 9.48 22.31 -18.10
C THR A 94 8.96 22.56 -19.51
N CYS A 95 7.96 21.81 -19.96
CA CYS A 95 7.31 22.03 -21.25
C CYS A 95 6.61 23.40 -21.29
N VAL A 96 5.74 23.69 -20.32
CA VAL A 96 5.00 24.96 -20.25
C VAL A 96 5.93 26.16 -20.13
N GLY A 97 6.96 26.06 -19.28
CA GLY A 97 7.97 27.11 -19.11
C GLY A 97 8.77 27.34 -20.38
N GLY A 98 9.24 26.26 -21.03
CA GLY A 98 10.01 26.33 -22.27
C GLY A 98 9.21 26.92 -23.43
N VAL A 99 7.94 26.50 -23.59
CA VAL A 99 7.02 27.06 -24.59
C VAL A 99 6.73 28.52 -24.31
N SER A 100 6.44 28.89 -23.06
CA SER A 100 6.12 30.28 -22.70
C SER A 100 7.30 31.21 -22.97
N LEU A 101 8.52 30.76 -22.67
CA LEU A 101 9.75 31.51 -22.93
C LEU A 101 10.06 31.61 -24.42
N ALA A 102 9.93 30.50 -25.17
CA ALA A 102 10.17 30.49 -26.61
C ALA A 102 9.16 31.37 -27.36
N PHE A 103 7.89 31.31 -26.97
CA PHE A 103 6.85 32.12 -27.59
C PHE A 103 7.03 33.61 -27.28
N LEU A 104 7.39 33.95 -26.03
CA LEU A 104 7.75 35.30 -25.63
C LEU A 104 8.94 35.86 -26.45
N ALA A 105 9.98 35.04 -26.63
CA ALA A 105 11.18 35.43 -27.36
C ALA A 105 10.96 35.61 -28.88
N LEU A 106 10.08 34.81 -29.48
CA LEU A 106 9.87 34.78 -30.93
C LEU A 106 8.77 35.73 -31.43
N ARG A 107 7.72 35.97 -30.63
CA ARG A 107 6.50 36.68 -31.07
C ARG A 107 6.10 37.88 -30.20
N GLY A 108 6.80 38.13 -29.09
CA GLY A 108 6.46 39.21 -28.16
C GLY A 108 5.16 38.96 -27.39
N TYR A 109 4.81 39.87 -26.48
CA TYR A 109 3.79 39.66 -25.44
C TYR A 109 2.32 39.72 -25.91
N GLU A 110 2.04 40.16 -27.14
CA GLU A 110 0.69 40.61 -27.55
C GLU A 110 -0.09 39.60 -28.42
N THR A 111 0.54 38.53 -28.89
CA THR A 111 -0.02 37.67 -29.94
C THR A 111 -0.82 36.47 -29.45
N MET A 112 -0.72 36.10 -28.16
CA MET A 112 -1.42 34.94 -27.60
C MET A 112 -1.95 35.22 -26.18
N PRO A 113 -3.19 34.80 -25.84
CA PRO A 113 -3.69 34.94 -24.48
C PRO A 113 -2.83 34.15 -23.47
N ARG A 114 -2.39 34.82 -22.40
CA ARG A 114 -1.51 34.26 -21.36
C ARG A 114 -2.07 33.03 -20.65
N SER A 115 -3.39 32.83 -20.73
CA SER A 115 -4.07 31.66 -20.19
C SER A 115 -3.85 30.39 -21.02
N VAL A 116 -3.47 30.47 -22.30
CA VAL A 116 -3.33 29.28 -23.18
C VAL A 116 -2.21 28.35 -22.72
N PRO A 117 -0.99 28.83 -22.39
CA PRO A 117 0.06 27.96 -21.83
C PRO A 117 -0.31 27.32 -20.50
N ILE A 118 -1.07 28.04 -19.65
CA ILE A 118 -1.53 27.54 -18.35
C ILE A 118 -2.56 26.42 -18.55
N ILE A 119 -3.57 26.65 -19.41
CA ILE A 119 -4.59 25.65 -19.75
C ILE A 119 -3.93 24.44 -20.40
N HIS A 120 -2.96 24.65 -21.30
CA HIS A 120 -2.18 23.58 -21.91
C HIS A 120 -1.44 22.74 -20.87
N GLY A 121 -0.76 23.38 -19.91
CA GLY A 121 -0.10 22.68 -18.81
C GLY A 121 -1.04 21.80 -18.00
N LEU A 122 -2.23 22.31 -17.69
CA LEU A 122 -3.26 21.57 -16.96
C LEU A 122 -3.82 20.39 -17.76
N VAL A 123 -4.13 20.60 -19.05
CA VAL A 123 -4.64 19.54 -19.94
C VAL A 123 -3.59 18.44 -20.15
N LEU A 124 -2.33 18.83 -20.38
CA LEU A 124 -1.22 17.90 -20.55
C LEU A 124 -0.98 17.08 -19.28
N ALA A 125 -0.90 17.74 -18.11
CA ALA A 125 -0.69 17.07 -16.83
C ALA A 125 -1.85 16.12 -16.48
N THR A 126 -3.09 16.59 -16.58
CA THR A 126 -4.28 15.80 -16.23
C THR A 126 -4.39 14.56 -17.09
N GLY A 127 -4.20 14.65 -18.41
CA GLY A 127 -4.31 13.48 -19.26
C GLY A 127 -3.13 12.49 -19.12
N LEU A 128 -1.90 12.96 -18.86
CA LEU A 128 -0.77 12.07 -18.56
C LEU A 128 -1.00 11.28 -17.26
N VAL A 129 -1.62 11.90 -16.26
CA VAL A 129 -2.00 11.26 -14.98
C VAL A 129 -3.17 10.30 -15.19
N ILE A 130 -4.23 10.72 -15.89
CA ILE A 130 -5.39 9.86 -16.19
C ILE A 130 -4.98 8.65 -17.01
N GLY A 131 -4.15 8.80 -18.04
CA GLY A 131 -3.67 7.69 -18.85
C GLY A 131 -2.93 6.64 -18.02
N ARG A 132 -2.09 7.08 -17.08
CA ARG A 132 -1.39 6.19 -16.13
C ARG A 132 -2.33 5.55 -15.12
N ALA A 133 -3.30 6.30 -14.61
CA ALA A 133 -4.33 5.78 -13.70
C ALA A 133 -5.25 4.76 -14.39
N LEU A 134 -5.61 4.98 -15.66
CA LEU A 134 -6.43 4.08 -16.46
C LEU A 134 -5.64 2.82 -16.84
N ALA A 135 -4.37 2.96 -17.24
CA ALA A 135 -3.50 1.81 -17.48
C ALA A 135 -3.32 0.95 -16.22
N LEU A 136 -3.26 1.57 -15.03
CA LEU A 136 -3.26 0.87 -13.76
C LEU A 136 -4.60 0.18 -13.49
N ALA A 137 -5.73 0.88 -13.70
CA ALA A 137 -7.07 0.33 -13.48
C ALA A 137 -7.38 -0.86 -14.39
N MET A 138 -7.03 -0.79 -15.68
CA MET A 138 -7.22 -1.89 -16.63
C MET A 138 -6.37 -3.11 -16.25
N ARG A 139 -5.14 -2.89 -15.76
CA ARG A 139 -4.26 -3.99 -15.31
C ARG A 139 -4.68 -4.60 -13.98
N LEU A 140 -5.22 -3.80 -13.07
CA LEU A 140 -5.82 -4.31 -11.83
C LEU A 140 -7.05 -5.17 -12.13
N ASP A 141 -7.84 -4.84 -13.15
CA ASP A 141 -8.97 -5.67 -13.58
C ASP A 141 -8.50 -7.00 -14.21
N ASP A 142 -7.40 -6.99 -14.97
CA ASP A 142 -6.77 -8.22 -15.49
C ASP A 142 -6.19 -9.09 -14.36
N ASP A 143 -5.52 -8.50 -13.37
CA ASP A 143 -5.03 -9.22 -12.17
C ASP A 143 -6.20 -9.74 -11.30
N LEU A 144 -7.34 -9.03 -11.24
CA LEU A 144 -8.57 -9.48 -10.57
C LEU A 144 -9.29 -10.61 -11.32
N LYS A 145 -9.21 -10.63 -12.65
CA LYS A 145 -9.74 -11.72 -13.50
C LYS A 145 -8.83 -12.95 -13.49
N ALA A 146 -7.51 -12.75 -13.44
CA ALA A 146 -6.53 -13.82 -13.26
C ALA A 146 -6.53 -14.38 -11.81
N GLY A 147 -6.90 -13.58 -10.82
CA GLY A 147 -6.95 -13.91 -9.39
C GLY A 147 -8.14 -14.78 -8.92
N ARG A 148 -8.74 -15.59 -9.80
CA ARG A 148 -9.76 -16.60 -9.40
C ARG A 148 -9.15 -17.85 -8.74
N HIS A 149 -7.87 -17.85 -8.42
CA HIS A 149 -7.25 -18.84 -7.56
C HIS A 149 -6.92 -18.21 -6.20
N HIS A 150 -7.36 -18.91 -5.14
CA HIS A 150 -7.26 -18.46 -3.75
C HIS A 150 -5.87 -17.89 -3.43
N PRO A 151 -5.76 -16.70 -2.80
CA PRO A 151 -4.47 -16.20 -2.34
C PRO A 151 -4.01 -17.09 -1.18
N ARG A 152 -3.08 -18.01 -1.45
CA ARG A 152 -2.22 -18.55 -0.41
C ARG A 152 -1.35 -17.39 0.10
N GLN A 153 -1.26 -17.26 1.42
CA GLN A 153 -0.47 -16.24 2.11
C GLN A 153 0.97 -16.29 1.59
N MET A 154 1.46 -15.18 1.04
CA MET A 154 2.78 -15.09 0.43
C MET A 154 3.84 -15.09 1.54
N ALA A 155 4.62 -16.16 1.66
CA ALA A 155 5.61 -16.35 2.71
C ALA A 155 6.80 -15.41 2.53
N ARG A 156 7.06 -14.57 3.53
CA ARG A 156 8.16 -13.61 3.55
C ARG A 156 9.34 -14.20 4.27
N VAL A 157 10.45 -14.23 3.55
CA VAL A 157 11.64 -14.98 3.95
C VAL A 157 12.79 -14.02 4.18
N LEU A 158 13.50 -14.22 5.28
CA LEU A 158 14.81 -13.61 5.53
C LEU A 158 15.92 -14.63 5.30
N LEU A 159 16.93 -14.23 4.54
CA LEU A 159 18.07 -15.08 4.22
C LEU A 159 19.23 -14.80 5.18
N VAL A 160 19.85 -15.83 5.78
CA VAL A 160 21.05 -15.66 6.62
C VAL A 160 22.18 -16.52 6.07
N GLY A 161 23.28 -15.85 5.73
CA GLY A 161 24.43 -16.44 5.05
C GLY A 161 24.29 -16.34 3.52
N VAL A 162 25.07 -15.45 2.91
CA VAL A 162 25.05 -15.23 1.47
C VAL A 162 26.21 -15.98 0.81
N ASP A 163 25.92 -17.08 0.14
CA ASP A 163 26.89 -17.86 -0.62
C ASP A 163 26.50 -17.95 -2.11
N ARG A 164 27.17 -18.83 -2.87
CA ARG A 164 26.82 -19.07 -4.27
C ARG A 164 25.44 -19.73 -4.42
N HIS A 165 25.01 -20.50 -3.43
CA HIS A 165 23.72 -21.19 -3.40
C HIS A 165 22.57 -20.22 -3.14
N ALA A 166 22.77 -19.24 -2.25
CA ALA A 166 21.86 -18.14 -1.97
C ALA A 166 21.49 -17.35 -3.23
N ALA A 167 22.48 -17.00 -4.06
CA ALA A 167 22.24 -16.28 -5.31
C ALA A 167 21.36 -17.10 -6.28
N HIS A 168 21.60 -18.40 -6.38
CA HIS A 168 20.78 -19.30 -7.20
C HIS A 168 19.38 -19.49 -6.62
N LEU A 169 19.27 -19.62 -5.29
CA LEU A 169 18.00 -19.78 -4.60
C LEU A 169 17.09 -18.58 -4.81
N ILE A 170 17.62 -17.35 -4.65
CA ILE A 170 16.87 -16.11 -4.94
C ILE A 170 16.29 -16.13 -6.36
N LYS A 171 17.13 -16.50 -7.33
CA LYS A 171 16.72 -16.56 -8.74
C LYS A 171 15.70 -17.66 -9.02
N LEU A 172 15.81 -18.81 -8.35
CA LEU A 172 14.86 -19.91 -8.48
C LEU A 172 13.51 -19.56 -7.87
N THR A 173 13.47 -18.95 -6.69
CA THR A 173 12.21 -18.47 -6.08
C THR A 173 11.51 -17.42 -6.92
N ASP A 174 12.27 -16.48 -7.50
CA ASP A 174 11.71 -15.44 -8.38
C ASP A 174 11.08 -16.03 -9.65
N VAL A 175 11.59 -17.16 -10.14
CA VAL A 175 11.10 -17.82 -11.37
C VAL A 175 9.99 -18.82 -11.07
N GLN A 176 10.11 -19.63 -10.02
CA GLN A 176 9.21 -20.75 -9.75
C GLN A 176 8.01 -20.39 -8.88
N ALA A 177 8.15 -19.43 -7.96
CA ALA A 177 7.16 -19.18 -6.92
C ALA A 177 6.97 -17.68 -6.56
N PRO A 178 6.91 -16.74 -7.53
CA PRO A 178 6.89 -15.29 -7.26
C PRO A 178 5.66 -14.80 -6.50
N SER A 179 4.58 -15.59 -6.48
CA SER A 179 3.32 -15.29 -5.77
C SER A 179 3.16 -16.06 -4.46
N ILE A 180 4.12 -16.92 -4.09
CA ILE A 180 4.07 -17.80 -2.92
C ILE A 180 5.16 -17.47 -1.93
N THR A 181 6.36 -17.11 -2.38
CA THR A 181 7.51 -16.84 -1.51
C THR A 181 8.25 -15.58 -1.97
N GLN A 182 8.56 -14.69 -1.04
CA GLN A 182 9.32 -13.47 -1.31
C GLN A 182 10.48 -13.34 -0.33
N ILE A 183 11.69 -13.22 -0.87
CA ILE A 183 12.90 -12.96 -0.07
C ILE A 183 13.00 -11.45 0.16
N VAL A 184 12.87 -11.03 1.41
CA VAL A 184 12.77 -9.62 1.82
C VAL A 184 14.16 -8.98 1.92
N ALA A 185 15.08 -9.67 2.57
CA ALA A 185 16.43 -9.18 2.85
C ALA A 185 17.38 -10.35 3.17
N ALA A 186 18.68 -10.04 3.16
CA ALA A 186 19.73 -10.97 3.52
C ALA A 186 20.60 -10.42 4.67
N LEU A 187 21.13 -11.33 5.49
CA LEU A 187 22.11 -11.07 6.54
C LEU A 187 23.38 -11.87 6.26
N ASP A 188 24.55 -11.26 6.40
CA ASP A 188 25.84 -11.93 6.17
C ASP A 188 26.88 -11.50 7.20
N PRO A 189 27.71 -12.42 7.75
CA PRO A 189 28.73 -12.08 8.73
C PRO A 189 29.84 -11.16 8.18
N ARG A 190 30.06 -11.13 6.86
CA ARG A 190 31.09 -10.29 6.25
C ARG A 190 30.61 -8.84 6.13
N GLN A 191 31.18 -7.97 6.97
CA GLN A 191 30.87 -6.53 6.99
C GLN A 191 31.05 -5.83 5.62
N GLY A 192 32.00 -6.30 4.80
CA GLY A 192 32.23 -5.74 3.45
C GLY A 192 31.08 -5.91 2.46
N LEU A 193 30.09 -6.74 2.78
CA LEU A 193 28.90 -6.99 1.95
C LEU A 193 27.66 -6.19 2.41
N HIS A 194 27.71 -5.57 3.59
CA HIS A 194 26.57 -4.82 4.12
C HIS A 194 26.23 -3.63 3.21
N GLY A 195 24.93 -3.43 2.98
CA GLY A 195 24.43 -2.39 2.07
C GLY A 195 24.50 -2.74 0.58
N ARG A 196 25.16 -3.85 0.20
CA ARG A 196 25.16 -4.35 -1.19
C ARG A 196 23.86 -5.11 -1.51
N THR A 197 23.60 -5.30 -2.80
CA THR A 197 22.45 -6.06 -3.29
C THR A 197 22.90 -7.27 -4.10
N ILE A 198 22.15 -8.37 -3.99
CA ILE A 198 22.36 -9.61 -4.74
C ILE A 198 21.03 -10.02 -5.34
N ASN A 199 20.97 -10.09 -6.68
CA ASN A 199 19.75 -10.41 -7.42
C ASN A 199 18.52 -9.60 -6.96
N GLY A 200 18.73 -8.33 -6.59
CA GLY A 200 17.65 -7.43 -6.12
C GLY A 200 17.38 -7.46 -4.60
N VAL A 201 17.94 -8.41 -3.86
CA VAL A 201 17.81 -8.51 -2.39
C VAL A 201 18.95 -7.76 -1.70
N LYS A 202 18.63 -6.89 -0.73
CA LYS A 202 19.63 -6.09 0.01
C LYS A 202 20.19 -6.86 1.20
N ILE A 203 21.51 -6.75 1.41
CA ILE A 203 22.19 -7.25 2.61
C ILE A 203 22.12 -6.16 3.67
N VAL A 204 21.34 -6.40 4.73
CA VAL A 204 20.95 -5.36 5.71
C VAL A 204 21.94 -5.28 6.88
N GLY A 205 22.52 -6.39 7.29
CA GLY A 205 23.42 -6.46 8.45
C GLY A 205 24.01 -7.85 8.66
N GLY A 206 24.50 -8.10 9.88
CA GLY A 206 25.06 -9.38 10.28
C GLY A 206 24.03 -10.33 10.91
N PRO A 207 24.39 -11.62 11.13
CA PRO A 207 23.51 -12.58 11.80
C PRO A 207 23.10 -12.16 13.22
N GLY A 208 23.96 -11.42 13.93
CA GLY A 208 23.65 -10.91 15.27
C GLY A 208 22.63 -9.76 15.31
N ASP A 209 22.31 -9.16 14.16
CA ASP A 209 21.31 -8.08 14.05
C ASP A 209 19.89 -8.62 13.76
N LEU A 210 19.72 -9.94 13.74
CA LEU A 210 18.47 -10.60 13.34
C LEU A 210 17.26 -10.14 14.16
N ASP A 211 17.39 -10.09 15.49
CA ASP A 211 16.34 -9.62 16.40
C ASP A 211 15.89 -8.19 16.08
N ALA A 212 16.85 -7.30 15.82
CA ALA A 212 16.59 -5.91 15.47
C ALA A 212 15.91 -5.80 14.10
N VAL A 213 16.39 -6.57 13.12
CA VAL A 213 15.88 -6.57 11.75
C VAL A 213 14.45 -7.12 11.70
N ILE A 214 14.15 -8.25 12.35
CA ILE A 214 12.79 -8.79 12.45
C ILE A 214 11.86 -7.78 13.10
N THR A 215 12.29 -7.15 14.21
CA THR A 215 11.49 -6.16 14.93
C THR A 215 11.23 -4.91 14.07
N GLU A 216 12.24 -4.43 13.34
CA GLU A 216 12.11 -3.30 12.42
C GLU A 216 11.14 -3.63 11.27
N TYR A 217 11.29 -4.79 10.63
CA TYR A 217 10.39 -5.23 9.57
C TYR A 217 8.96 -5.40 10.07
N ALA A 218 8.75 -5.97 11.27
CA ALA A 218 7.44 -6.08 11.90
C ALA A 218 6.79 -4.71 12.14
N VAL A 219 7.58 -3.71 12.59
CA VAL A 219 7.12 -2.31 12.73
C VAL A 219 6.66 -1.73 11.38
N HIS A 220 7.28 -2.17 10.28
CA HIS A 220 6.92 -1.81 8.91
C HIS A 220 5.80 -2.69 8.30
N GLY A 221 5.21 -3.61 9.08
CA GLY A 221 4.15 -4.52 8.62
C GLY A 221 4.66 -5.65 7.72
N VAL A 222 5.97 -5.85 7.70
CA VAL A 222 6.65 -6.98 7.06
C VAL A 222 6.89 -8.03 8.14
N GLU A 223 5.91 -8.88 8.38
CA GLU A 223 6.12 -10.09 9.20
C GLU A 223 7.00 -11.05 8.41
N ILE A 224 8.04 -11.58 9.07
CA ILE A 224 8.90 -12.61 8.51
C ILE A 224 8.33 -13.96 8.94
N ASP A 225 7.90 -14.76 7.98
CA ASP A 225 7.28 -16.07 8.22
C ASP A 225 8.34 -17.15 8.41
N GLU A 226 9.45 -17.04 7.65
CA GLU A 226 10.53 -18.03 7.67
C GLU A 226 11.92 -17.36 7.60
N VAL A 227 12.91 -17.99 8.27
CA VAL A 227 14.33 -17.66 8.12
C VAL A 227 15.04 -18.83 7.46
N TRP A 228 15.72 -18.55 6.35
CA TRP A 228 16.47 -19.54 5.59
C TRP A 228 17.96 -19.44 5.91
N LEU A 229 18.52 -20.54 6.37
CA LEU A 229 19.88 -20.63 6.88
C LEU A 229 20.79 -21.33 5.86
N SER A 230 21.89 -20.66 5.50
CA SER A 230 23.02 -21.33 4.83
C SER A 230 23.96 -21.95 5.88
N PRO A 231 24.09 -23.29 5.95
CA PRO A 231 24.97 -23.94 6.91
C PRO A 231 26.46 -23.71 6.63
N GLU A 232 26.86 -23.33 5.40
CA GLU A 232 28.28 -23.19 5.03
C GLU A 232 28.94 -21.89 5.51
N THR A 233 28.15 -20.87 5.84
CA THR A 233 28.66 -19.51 6.13
C THR A 233 28.51 -19.05 7.58
N LEU A 234 27.72 -19.75 8.40
CA LEU A 234 27.50 -19.41 9.80
C LEU A 234 28.46 -20.18 10.73
N ALA A 235 29.20 -19.45 11.55
CA ALA A 235 29.94 -20.03 12.68
C ALA A 235 28.96 -20.65 13.70
N SER A 236 29.39 -21.69 14.41
CA SER A 236 28.54 -22.44 15.35
C SER A 236 27.87 -21.56 16.42
N GLU A 237 28.56 -20.51 16.89
CA GLU A 237 28.03 -19.55 17.85
C GLU A 237 26.93 -18.65 17.25
N ALA A 238 27.14 -18.16 16.03
CA ALA A 238 26.17 -17.31 15.32
C ALA A 238 24.90 -18.09 14.94
N PHE A 239 25.02 -19.38 14.64
CA PHE A 239 23.87 -20.25 14.38
C PHE A 239 22.98 -20.43 15.61
N VAL A 240 23.58 -20.64 16.79
CA VAL A 240 22.85 -20.76 18.06
C VAL A 240 22.13 -19.46 18.39
N GLN A 241 22.78 -18.31 18.18
CA GLN A 241 22.17 -17.00 18.38
C GLN A 241 20.98 -16.77 17.44
N VAL A 242 21.16 -17.01 16.15
CA VAL A 242 20.08 -16.88 15.15
C VAL A 242 18.90 -17.76 15.49
N LYS A 243 19.13 -19.02 15.89
CA LYS A 243 18.06 -19.93 16.30
C LYS A 243 17.31 -19.43 17.53
N ARG A 244 18.04 -18.93 18.54
CA ARG A 244 17.46 -18.34 19.75
C ARG A 244 16.60 -17.12 19.44
N ASP A 245 17.05 -16.26 18.54
CA ASP A 245 16.33 -15.06 18.10
C ASP A 245 15.08 -15.43 17.29
N CYS A 246 15.16 -16.44 16.43
CA CYS A 246 13.98 -16.98 15.73
C CYS A 246 12.95 -17.58 16.69
N ASP A 247 13.38 -18.36 17.69
CA ASP A 247 12.50 -18.98 18.69
C ASP A 247 11.77 -17.92 19.52
N LYS A 248 12.47 -16.82 19.88
CA LYS A 248 11.91 -15.65 20.58
C LYS A 248 10.75 -15.02 19.80
N HIS A 249 10.87 -14.92 18.47
CA HIS A 249 9.85 -14.34 17.59
C HIS A 249 8.87 -15.36 17.00
N ARG A 250 8.97 -16.63 17.38
CA ARG A 250 8.16 -17.76 16.84
C ARG A 250 8.28 -17.90 15.31
N VAL A 251 9.45 -17.60 14.75
CA VAL A 251 9.71 -17.68 13.29
C VAL A 251 10.30 -19.05 12.95
N VAL A 252 9.79 -19.68 11.89
CA VAL A 252 10.25 -21.01 11.47
C VAL A 252 11.61 -20.90 10.79
N THR A 253 12.57 -21.74 11.21
CA THR A 253 13.88 -21.83 10.56
C THR A 253 13.91 -23.02 9.59
N ARG A 254 14.46 -22.81 8.39
CA ARG A 254 14.74 -23.91 7.43
C ARG A 254 16.18 -23.84 6.94
N ALA A 255 16.82 -24.99 6.82
CA ALA A 255 18.10 -25.09 6.14
C ALA A 255 17.88 -25.06 4.62
N PHE A 256 18.86 -24.56 3.86
CA PHE A 256 18.77 -24.56 2.39
C PHE A 256 18.53 -25.96 1.80
N SER A 257 19.05 -27.01 2.43
CA SER A 257 18.82 -28.41 2.04
C SER A 257 17.35 -28.81 2.07
N ASP A 258 16.59 -28.29 3.03
CA ASP A 258 15.21 -28.71 3.31
C ASP A 258 14.22 -27.98 2.39
N ILE A 259 14.64 -26.88 1.78
CA ILE A 259 13.83 -26.10 0.82
C ILE A 259 13.70 -26.86 -0.50
N PHE A 260 14.73 -27.58 -0.92
CA PHE A 260 14.72 -28.39 -2.14
C PHE A 260 14.02 -29.75 -1.97
N ASN A 261 13.66 -30.13 -0.73
CA ASN A 261 12.90 -31.34 -0.45
C ASN A 261 11.72 -31.03 0.49
N PRO A 262 10.65 -30.41 -0.02
CA PRO A 262 9.57 -29.93 0.82
C PRO A 262 8.81 -31.12 1.44
N ALA A 263 8.98 -31.33 2.75
CA ALA A 263 7.94 -32.01 3.51
C ALA A 263 6.66 -31.15 3.43
N PRO A 264 5.47 -31.76 3.27
CA PRO A 264 4.23 -31.00 3.18
C PRO A 264 4.02 -30.23 4.48
N VAL A 265 4.13 -28.91 4.42
CA VAL A 265 3.70 -28.02 5.50
C VAL A 265 2.20 -28.23 5.64
N LEU A 266 1.78 -28.84 6.75
CA LEU A 266 0.40 -28.72 7.18
C LEU A 266 0.14 -27.24 7.41
N ALA A 267 -0.57 -26.62 6.46
CA ALA A 267 -1.16 -25.32 6.67
C ALA A 267 -1.91 -25.37 8.02
N PRO A 268 -1.85 -24.31 8.84
CA PRO A 268 -2.76 -24.18 9.97
C PRO A 268 -4.14 -24.47 9.41
N SER A 269 -4.84 -25.42 10.02
CA SER A 269 -6.16 -25.85 9.60
C SER A 269 -7.01 -24.60 9.40
N SER A 270 -7.24 -24.24 8.14
CA SER A 270 -8.31 -23.33 7.77
C SER A 270 -9.54 -23.91 8.45
N CYS A 271 -10.23 -23.12 9.26
CA CYS A 271 -11.57 -23.43 9.73
C CYS A 271 -12.48 -23.56 8.50
N ALA A 272 -12.38 -24.69 7.83
CA ALA A 272 -13.21 -25.12 6.72
C ALA A 272 -14.37 -25.87 7.37
N GLY A 273 -15.50 -25.18 7.50
CA GLY A 273 -16.75 -25.81 7.95
C GLY A 273 -17.79 -24.88 8.53
N GLY A 274 -17.44 -23.66 8.93
CA GLY A 274 -18.43 -22.67 9.38
C GLY A 274 -19.21 -22.08 8.20
N ALA A 275 -20.54 -22.05 8.28
CA ALA A 275 -21.36 -21.29 7.34
C ALA A 275 -20.85 -19.84 7.28
N ARG A 276 -20.51 -19.34 6.09
CA ARG A 276 -20.10 -17.93 5.95
C ARG A 276 -21.20 -17.04 6.52
N PRO A 277 -20.89 -16.11 7.42
CA PRO A 277 -21.90 -15.22 7.96
C PRO A 277 -22.62 -14.49 6.81
N LYS A 278 -23.95 -14.54 6.84
CA LYS A 278 -24.79 -13.93 5.80
C LYS A 278 -25.25 -12.56 6.25
N LEU A 279 -24.97 -11.54 5.44
CA LEU A 279 -25.53 -10.20 5.65
C LEU A 279 -27.02 -10.19 5.32
N PRO A 280 -27.82 -9.34 6.01
CA PRO A 280 -29.17 -9.03 5.57
C PRO A 280 -29.17 -8.49 4.14
N ALA A 281 -30.16 -8.88 3.31
CA ALA A 281 -30.23 -8.44 1.92
C ALA A 281 -30.25 -6.91 1.77
N ARG A 282 -30.90 -6.21 2.71
CA ARG A 282 -30.93 -4.74 2.78
C ARG A 282 -29.52 -4.15 2.92
N SER A 283 -28.71 -4.71 3.81
CA SER A 283 -27.33 -4.27 4.04
C SER A 283 -26.45 -4.54 2.82
N VAL A 284 -26.66 -5.65 2.10
CA VAL A 284 -25.92 -5.95 0.86
C VAL A 284 -26.17 -4.89 -0.23
N ILE A 285 -27.44 -4.53 -0.46
CA ILE A 285 -27.80 -3.49 -1.44
C ILE A 285 -27.20 -2.15 -1.02
N TYR A 286 -27.30 -1.82 0.27
CA TYR A 286 -26.71 -0.60 0.83
C TYR A 286 -25.20 -0.52 0.58
N PHE A 287 -24.42 -1.55 0.91
CA PHE A 287 -22.97 -1.54 0.73
C PHE A 287 -22.54 -1.43 -0.75
N ARG A 288 -23.37 -1.88 -1.69
CA ARG A 288 -23.13 -1.66 -3.13
C ARG A 288 -23.31 -0.20 -3.52
N LEU A 289 -24.41 0.43 -3.11
CA LEU A 289 -24.67 1.86 -3.38
C LEU A 289 -23.70 2.77 -2.64
N LYS A 290 -23.36 2.40 -1.40
CA LYS A 290 -22.39 3.09 -0.54
C LYS A 290 -21.04 3.28 -1.22
N ARG A 291 -20.61 2.34 -2.06
CA ARG A 291 -19.35 2.49 -2.80
C ARG A 291 -19.35 3.72 -3.70
N ALA A 292 -20.43 3.97 -4.43
CA ALA A 292 -20.54 5.15 -5.29
C ALA A 292 -20.55 6.44 -4.45
N LEU A 293 -21.29 6.42 -3.34
CA LEU A 293 -21.35 7.55 -2.39
C LEU A 293 -19.97 7.86 -1.79
N ASP A 294 -19.22 6.85 -1.34
CA ASP A 294 -17.89 7.04 -0.76
C ASP A 294 -16.91 7.64 -1.77
N VAL A 295 -16.96 7.24 -3.05
CA VAL A 295 -16.09 7.80 -4.10
C VAL A 295 -16.45 9.26 -4.37
N VAL A 296 -17.74 9.57 -4.55
CA VAL A 296 -18.20 10.95 -4.78
C VAL A 296 -17.83 11.84 -3.59
N ALA A 297 -18.10 11.39 -2.37
CA ALA A 297 -17.79 12.13 -1.16
C ALA A 297 -16.27 12.31 -0.97
N ALA A 298 -15.45 11.29 -1.25
CA ALA A 298 -13.99 11.41 -1.20
C ALA A 298 -13.46 12.42 -2.23
N LEU A 299 -13.97 12.43 -3.46
CA LEU A 299 -13.60 13.43 -4.47
C LEU A 299 -13.98 14.85 -4.02
N CYS A 300 -15.20 15.02 -3.49
CA CYS A 300 -15.67 16.31 -2.95
C CYS A 300 -14.85 16.77 -1.74
N LEU A 301 -14.32 15.86 -0.93
CA LEU A 301 -13.50 16.18 0.25
C LEU A 301 -12.04 16.47 -0.10
N ILE A 302 -11.46 15.78 -1.08
CA ILE A 302 -10.04 15.94 -1.43
C ILE A 302 -9.72 17.37 -1.87
N VAL A 303 -10.57 17.99 -2.68
CA VAL A 303 -10.34 19.35 -3.19
C VAL A 303 -10.21 20.38 -2.06
N PRO A 304 -11.20 20.57 -1.16
CA PRO A 304 -11.11 21.54 -0.08
C PRO A 304 -10.10 21.15 1.01
N VAL A 305 -9.83 19.85 1.21
CA VAL A 305 -8.85 19.41 2.21
C VAL A 305 -7.41 19.49 1.68
N SER A 306 -7.19 19.55 0.37
CA SER A 306 -5.85 19.57 -0.23
C SER A 306 -4.92 20.70 0.25
N PRO A 307 -5.38 21.96 0.47
CA PRO A 307 -4.53 23.01 1.03
C PRO A 307 -4.11 22.69 2.46
N ILE A 308 -5.02 22.15 3.27
CA ILE A 308 -4.75 21.72 4.64
C ILE A 308 -3.75 20.55 4.62
N ALA A 309 -3.95 19.58 3.72
CA ALA A 309 -3.04 18.45 3.55
C ALA A 309 -1.62 18.90 3.21
N LEU A 310 -1.49 19.93 2.34
CA LEU A 310 -0.20 20.52 1.99
C LEU A 310 0.47 21.22 3.18
N ILE A 311 -0.30 22.01 3.95
CA ILE A 311 0.21 22.65 5.18
C ILE A 311 0.69 21.59 6.16
N VAL A 312 -0.10 20.55 6.41
CA VAL A 312 0.26 19.44 7.29
C VAL A 312 1.52 18.72 6.77
N ALA A 313 1.62 18.49 5.46
CA ALA A 313 2.80 17.87 4.85
C ALA A 313 4.08 18.70 5.08
N VAL A 314 4.01 20.02 4.94
CA VAL A 314 5.12 20.94 5.22
C VAL A 314 5.47 20.93 6.71
N VAL A 315 4.47 21.03 7.60
CA VAL A 315 4.67 20.99 9.05
C VAL A 315 5.33 19.68 9.48
N VAL A 316 4.88 18.55 8.93
CA VAL A 316 5.47 17.23 9.18
C VAL A 316 6.90 17.15 8.68
N TYR A 317 7.18 17.68 7.48
CA TYR A 317 8.54 17.73 6.95
C TYR A 317 9.47 18.55 7.86
N LEU A 318 9.00 19.68 8.39
CA LEU A 318 9.77 20.53 9.29
C LEU A 318 9.96 19.92 10.68
N ASP A 319 8.99 19.17 11.19
CA ASP A 319 9.03 18.60 12.54
C ASP A 319 9.76 17.24 12.64
N VAL A 320 9.46 16.29 11.73
CA VAL A 320 10.03 14.92 11.76
C VAL A 320 10.90 14.57 10.55
N GLY A 321 10.92 15.40 9.51
CA GLY A 321 11.72 15.18 8.30
C GLY A 321 11.11 14.22 7.28
N ALA A 322 11.85 13.97 6.20
CA ALA A 322 11.47 12.96 5.21
C ALA A 322 11.65 11.53 5.76
N PRO A 323 10.79 10.57 5.36
CA PRO A 323 9.59 10.74 4.54
C PRO A 323 8.42 11.39 5.30
N VAL A 324 7.63 12.21 4.58
CA VAL A 324 6.47 12.95 5.13
C VAL A 324 5.27 12.03 5.40
N THR A 325 5.08 11.01 4.55
CA THR A 325 4.07 9.99 4.73
C THR A 325 4.71 8.67 5.12
N PHE A 326 3.93 7.83 5.81
CA PHE A 326 4.27 6.43 6.02
C PHE A 326 3.06 5.55 5.71
N TRP A 327 3.33 4.28 5.49
CA TRP A 327 2.36 3.27 5.12
C TRP A 327 2.36 2.10 6.11
N GLN A 328 1.21 1.46 6.27
CA GLN A 328 1.04 0.27 7.11
C GLN A 328 0.16 -0.76 6.41
N ARG A 329 0.54 -2.03 6.51
CA ARG A 329 -0.29 -3.14 6.03
C ARG A 329 -1.49 -3.34 6.96
N ARG A 330 -2.68 -3.42 6.38
CA ARG A 330 -3.96 -3.65 7.08
C ARG A 330 -4.78 -4.68 6.34
N ILE A 331 -5.73 -5.29 7.05
CA ILE A 331 -6.68 -6.23 6.45
C ILE A 331 -7.99 -5.49 6.15
N GLY A 332 -8.45 -5.60 4.90
CA GLY A 332 -9.67 -5.00 4.39
C GLY A 332 -10.71 -6.04 3.99
N GLN A 333 -11.62 -5.64 3.11
CA GLN A 333 -12.76 -6.48 2.71
C GLN A 333 -12.31 -7.82 2.11
N GLY A 334 -12.94 -8.91 2.54
CA GLY A 334 -12.66 -10.27 2.10
C GLY A 334 -11.33 -10.82 2.61
N GLY A 335 -10.74 -10.22 3.65
CA GLY A 335 -9.43 -10.58 4.15
C GLY A 335 -8.27 -10.09 3.29
N ARG A 336 -8.53 -9.21 2.31
CA ARG A 336 -7.50 -8.69 1.42
C ARG A 336 -6.62 -7.69 2.14
N GLU A 337 -5.30 -7.85 2.02
CA GLU A 337 -4.35 -6.90 2.57
C GLU A 337 -4.27 -5.64 1.71
N PHE A 338 -4.13 -4.47 2.34
CA PHE A 338 -3.89 -3.20 1.66
C PHE A 338 -2.95 -2.30 2.46
N PHE A 339 -2.37 -1.31 1.80
CA PHE A 339 -1.51 -0.32 2.44
C PHE A 339 -2.30 0.92 2.83
N LEU A 340 -2.47 1.12 4.13
CA LEU A 340 -3.05 2.33 4.71
C LEU A 340 -1.97 3.42 4.77
N VAL A 341 -2.26 4.60 4.21
CA VAL A 341 -1.31 5.72 4.14
C VAL A 341 -1.69 6.80 5.15
N LYS A 342 -0.70 7.35 5.87
CA LYS A 342 -0.86 8.44 6.86
C LYS A 342 0.30 9.41 6.79
N PHE A 343 0.11 10.61 7.35
CA PHE A 343 1.24 11.49 7.65
C PHE A 343 2.05 10.95 8.83
N ARG A 344 3.38 11.06 8.72
CA ARG A 344 4.32 10.63 9.75
C ARG A 344 4.27 11.59 10.93
N THR A 345 4.10 11.06 12.14
CA THR A 345 4.05 11.86 13.38
C THR A 345 5.14 11.48 14.38
N TYR A 346 5.84 10.36 14.14
CA TYR A 346 6.94 9.89 14.98
C TYR A 346 8.30 10.20 14.36
N ARG A 347 9.23 10.67 15.20
CA ARG A 347 10.65 10.79 14.88
C ARG A 347 11.30 9.43 14.69
N ALA A 348 12.48 9.44 14.06
CA ALA A 348 13.27 8.23 13.84
C ALA A 348 13.53 7.50 15.19
N PRO A 349 13.52 6.16 15.20
CA PRO A 349 13.78 5.39 16.41
C PRO A 349 15.24 5.50 16.89
N PHE A 350 16.15 5.95 16.03
CA PHE A 350 17.57 6.13 16.36
C PHE A 350 18.01 7.56 16.09
N ASN A 351 18.92 8.07 16.91
CA ASN A 351 19.55 9.36 16.69
C ASN A 351 20.74 9.25 15.71
N ARG A 352 21.39 10.38 15.40
CA ARG A 352 22.54 10.42 14.46
C ARG A 352 23.74 9.58 14.92
N ASN A 353 23.82 9.26 16.21
CA ASN A 353 24.88 8.47 16.81
C ASN A 353 24.50 6.97 16.92
N GLY A 354 23.35 6.57 16.36
CA GLY A 354 22.86 5.19 16.40
C GLY A 354 22.19 4.77 17.71
N ALA A 355 22.05 5.65 18.70
CA ALA A 355 21.40 5.31 19.96
C ALA A 355 19.86 5.37 19.83
N ALA A 356 19.19 4.40 20.46
CA ALA A 356 17.73 4.33 20.48
C ALA A 356 17.12 5.55 21.20
N VAL A 357 16.08 6.12 20.61
CA VAL A 357 15.31 7.23 21.17
C VAL A 357 14.11 6.64 21.93
N PRO A 358 13.95 6.95 23.23
CA PRO A 358 12.79 6.53 24.02
C PRO A 358 11.45 6.89 23.36
N ASN A 359 10.45 6.00 23.46
CA ASN A 359 9.16 6.15 22.75
C ASN A 359 8.40 7.43 23.10
N ASP A 360 8.48 7.88 24.34
CA ASP A 360 7.92 9.14 24.85
C ASP A 360 8.56 10.37 24.20
N MET A 361 9.84 10.29 23.85
CA MET A 361 10.57 11.34 23.13
C MET A 361 10.39 11.30 21.61
N ARG A 362 9.83 10.21 21.05
CA ARG A 362 9.64 10.07 19.61
C ARG A 362 8.41 10.82 19.07
N LEU A 363 7.43 11.12 19.92
CA LEU A 363 6.22 11.88 19.54
C LEU A 363 6.39 13.35 19.93
N SER A 364 6.53 14.24 18.95
CA SER A 364 6.61 15.69 19.19
C SER A 364 5.27 16.28 19.64
N ASN A 365 5.29 17.48 20.20
CA ASN A 365 4.05 18.22 20.53
C ASN A 365 3.21 18.52 19.27
N ILE A 366 3.87 18.80 18.15
CA ILE A 366 3.22 18.99 16.84
C ILE A 366 2.57 17.68 16.37
N GLY A 367 3.31 16.56 16.41
CA GLY A 367 2.79 15.24 16.08
C GLY A 367 1.61 14.85 16.97
N ARG A 368 1.64 15.20 18.26
CA ARG A 368 0.52 15.01 19.19
C ARG A 368 -0.72 15.81 18.76
N ALA A 369 -0.55 17.07 18.38
CA ALA A 369 -1.65 17.91 17.88
C ALA A 369 -2.23 17.40 16.55
N ILE A 370 -1.38 16.97 15.61
CA ILE A 370 -1.82 16.38 14.33
C ILE A 370 -2.67 15.13 14.57
N ARG A 371 -2.27 14.26 15.52
CA ARG A 371 -3.05 13.05 15.88
C ARG A 371 -4.35 13.39 16.60
N ALA A 372 -4.33 14.37 17.51
CA ALA A 372 -5.53 14.79 18.24
C ALA A 372 -6.62 15.34 17.30
N THR A 373 -6.20 16.05 16.26
CA THR A 373 -7.08 16.57 15.20
C THR A 373 -7.34 15.58 14.07
N ARG A 374 -6.73 14.39 14.10
CA ARG A 374 -6.79 13.35 13.06
C ARG A 374 -6.34 13.82 11.67
N LEU A 375 -5.58 14.90 11.60
CA LEU A 375 -5.04 15.41 10.34
C LEU A 375 -4.04 14.43 9.70
N ASP A 376 -3.47 13.50 10.48
CA ASP A 376 -2.61 12.43 9.96
C ASP A 376 -3.36 11.45 9.05
N GLU A 377 -4.69 11.37 9.13
CA GLU A 377 -5.53 10.42 8.42
C GLU A 377 -5.99 10.93 7.04
N ILE A 378 -5.75 12.20 6.71
CA ILE A 378 -6.14 12.80 5.41
C ILE A 378 -5.67 11.98 4.20
N PRO A 379 -4.43 11.45 4.13
CA PRO A 379 -3.98 10.65 2.99
C PRO A 379 -4.82 9.39 2.73
N GLN A 380 -5.58 8.90 3.71
CA GLN A 380 -6.46 7.74 3.56
C GLN A 380 -7.63 8.00 2.60
N LEU A 381 -7.95 9.26 2.27
CA LEU A 381 -8.93 9.56 1.21
C LEU A 381 -8.53 8.93 -0.13
N LEU A 382 -7.22 8.76 -0.39
CA LEU A 382 -6.72 8.05 -1.56
C LEU A 382 -7.02 6.54 -1.49
N ASN A 383 -7.00 5.93 -0.30
CA ASN A 383 -7.40 4.53 -0.12
C ASN A 383 -8.90 4.32 -0.38
N ILE A 384 -9.73 5.34 -0.09
CA ILE A 384 -11.15 5.31 -0.43
C ILE A 384 -11.31 5.32 -1.94
N LEU A 385 -10.64 6.23 -2.67
CA LEU A 385 -10.70 6.24 -4.13
C LEU A 385 -10.23 4.93 -4.75
N ARG A 386 -9.14 4.35 -4.24
CA ARG A 386 -8.60 3.06 -4.69
C ARG A 386 -9.54 1.87 -4.43
N GLY A 387 -10.43 1.97 -3.45
CA GLY A 387 -11.43 0.95 -3.14
C GLY A 387 -11.04 0.01 -2.01
N ASP A 388 -9.94 0.29 -1.33
CA ASP A 388 -9.48 -0.45 -0.16
C ASP A 388 -10.29 -0.08 1.10
N MET A 389 -10.74 1.18 1.18
CA MET A 389 -11.46 1.74 2.33
C MET A 389 -12.79 2.39 1.91
N SER A 390 -13.59 2.67 2.94
CA SER A 390 -14.82 3.46 2.94
C SER A 390 -14.63 4.69 3.84
N LEU A 391 -15.47 5.71 3.70
CA LEU A 391 -15.51 6.80 4.69
C LEU A 391 -15.94 6.28 6.07
N ILE A 392 -16.94 5.41 6.08
CA ILE A 392 -17.58 4.89 7.29
C ILE A 392 -17.57 3.36 7.25
N GLY A 393 -17.10 2.75 8.33
CA GLY A 393 -17.00 1.30 8.47
C GLY A 393 -16.13 0.91 9.67
N PRO A 394 -15.97 -0.40 9.92
CA PRO A 394 -15.07 -0.90 10.96
C PRO A 394 -13.65 -0.38 10.78
N ARG A 395 -12.94 -0.07 11.86
CA ARG A 395 -11.56 0.44 11.76
C ARG A 395 -10.63 -0.67 11.22
N PRO A 396 -9.74 -0.38 10.26
CA PRO A 396 -8.79 -1.38 9.78
C PRO A 396 -7.75 -1.70 10.85
N LEU A 397 -7.76 -2.94 11.36
CA LEU A 397 -6.84 -3.42 12.38
C LEU A 397 -5.54 -3.95 11.76
N LEU A 398 -4.48 -4.07 12.58
CA LEU A 398 -3.27 -4.79 12.16
C LEU A 398 -3.62 -6.28 12.02
N PRO A 399 -2.87 -7.06 11.23
CA PRO A 399 -3.02 -8.51 11.19
C PRO A 399 -2.96 -9.15 12.59
N ILE A 400 -2.04 -8.71 13.44
CA ILE A 400 -1.87 -9.19 14.82
C ILE A 400 -2.99 -8.76 15.78
N ASP A 401 -3.69 -7.66 15.49
CA ASP A 401 -4.75 -7.11 16.34
C ASP A 401 -6.14 -7.67 15.95
N GLN A 402 -6.22 -8.64 15.05
CA GLN A 402 -7.50 -9.22 14.65
C GLN A 402 -8.13 -10.01 15.81
N PRO A 403 -9.46 -9.96 15.95
CA PRO A 403 -10.18 -10.76 16.92
C PRO A 403 -10.13 -12.22 16.51
N GLU A 404 -10.44 -13.12 17.44
CA GLU A 404 -10.48 -14.57 17.18
C GLU A 404 -11.38 -14.93 15.98
N ASP A 405 -12.50 -14.22 15.82
CA ASP A 405 -13.39 -14.34 14.65
C ASP A 405 -13.54 -12.99 13.92
N PRO A 406 -12.72 -12.72 12.89
CA PRO A 406 -12.83 -11.49 12.10
C PRO A 406 -13.87 -11.59 10.98
N SER A 407 -14.55 -12.73 10.81
CA SER A 407 -15.34 -13.05 9.62
C SER A 407 -16.37 -11.96 9.28
N MET A 408 -17.10 -11.46 10.29
CA MET A 408 -18.11 -10.42 10.14
C MET A 408 -17.52 -9.09 9.65
N ARG A 409 -16.47 -8.58 10.31
CA ARG A 409 -15.87 -7.29 9.97
C ARG A 409 -15.23 -7.26 8.59
N LEU A 410 -14.74 -8.42 8.13
CA LEU A 410 -14.14 -8.56 6.82
C LEU A 410 -15.18 -8.63 5.68
N LEU A 411 -16.49 -8.66 5.96
CA LEU A 411 -17.51 -8.65 4.91
C LEU A 411 -17.62 -7.30 4.18
N VAL A 412 -17.20 -6.22 4.83
CA VAL A 412 -17.34 -4.84 4.34
C VAL A 412 -15.99 -4.15 4.23
N ARG A 413 -15.94 -3.01 3.52
CA ARG A 413 -14.72 -2.20 3.49
C ARG A 413 -14.52 -1.52 4.85
N PRO A 414 -13.28 -1.50 5.38
CA PRO A 414 -12.98 -0.76 6.59
C PRO A 414 -13.17 0.75 6.37
N GLY A 415 -13.50 1.46 7.44
CA GLY A 415 -13.79 2.89 7.45
C GLY A 415 -12.65 3.75 7.98
N VAL A 416 -12.59 5.01 7.55
CA VAL A 416 -11.80 6.06 8.23
C VAL A 416 -12.40 6.31 9.62
N THR A 417 -13.71 6.55 9.67
CA THR A 417 -14.52 6.59 10.91
C THR A 417 -15.51 5.42 10.96
N GLY A 418 -16.14 5.21 12.11
CA GLY A 418 -17.10 4.11 12.30
C GLY A 418 -17.87 4.22 13.61
N TRP A 419 -18.87 3.35 13.77
CA TRP A 419 -19.75 3.34 14.94
C TRP A 419 -18.99 3.14 16.26
N ALA A 420 -18.02 2.22 16.28
CA ALA A 420 -17.15 2.04 17.46
C ALA A 420 -16.30 3.28 17.76
N GLN A 421 -15.87 4.02 16.73
CA GLN A 421 -15.02 5.20 16.91
C GLN A 421 -15.77 6.36 17.56
N VAL A 422 -17.04 6.56 17.21
CA VAL A 422 -17.85 7.68 17.74
C VAL A 422 -18.51 7.39 19.09
N ASN A 423 -18.67 6.12 19.47
CA ASN A 423 -19.34 5.74 20.73
C ASN A 423 -18.40 5.44 21.89
N GLY A 424 -17.08 5.46 21.67
CA GLY A 424 -16.11 5.24 22.72
C GLY A 424 -14.65 5.29 22.28
N GLY A 425 -14.37 5.07 20.99
CA GLY A 425 -13.03 5.29 20.43
C GLY A 425 -11.96 4.48 21.15
N THR A 426 -11.02 5.16 21.80
CA THR A 426 -9.93 4.52 22.56
C THR A 426 -10.37 3.97 23.92
N ARG A 427 -11.55 4.36 24.43
CA ARG A 427 -12.03 4.04 25.79
C ARG A 427 -12.80 2.70 25.89
N VAL A 428 -13.25 2.15 24.77
CA VAL A 428 -13.98 0.86 24.73
C VAL A 428 -13.01 -0.32 24.59
N THR A 429 -13.36 -1.47 25.18
CA THR A 429 -12.55 -2.69 25.11
C THR A 429 -12.56 -3.30 23.70
N PRO A 430 -11.60 -4.18 23.35
CA PRO A 430 -11.60 -4.88 22.06
C PRO A 430 -12.93 -5.62 21.76
N GLU A 431 -13.53 -6.23 22.77
CA GLU A 431 -14.79 -6.97 22.66
C GLU A 431 -15.98 -6.04 22.42
N GLU A 432 -16.04 -4.91 23.12
CA GLU A 432 -17.05 -3.86 22.90
C GLU A 432 -16.93 -3.25 21.51
N LYS A 433 -15.69 -3.01 21.04
CA LYS A 433 -15.42 -2.54 19.68
C LYS A 433 -15.92 -3.54 18.64
N ASP A 434 -15.65 -4.83 18.83
CA ASP A 434 -16.16 -5.88 17.94
C ASP A 434 -17.69 -5.89 17.92
N ALA A 435 -18.35 -5.81 19.08
CA ALA A 435 -19.80 -5.76 19.16
C ALA A 435 -20.38 -4.55 18.40
N LEU A 436 -19.79 -3.36 18.56
CA LEU A 436 -20.19 -2.14 17.86
C LEU A 436 -19.97 -2.23 16.35
N ASP A 437 -18.84 -2.78 15.90
CA ASP A 437 -18.54 -2.97 14.48
C ASP A 437 -19.52 -3.95 13.83
N VAL A 438 -19.79 -5.09 14.47
CA VAL A 438 -20.74 -6.09 13.97
C VAL A 438 -22.16 -5.53 13.95
N TRP A 439 -22.55 -4.79 15.00
CA TRP A 439 -23.84 -4.12 15.06
C TRP A 439 -24.02 -3.14 13.90
N TYR A 440 -23.00 -2.31 13.61
CA TYR A 440 -23.01 -1.40 12.47
C TYR A 440 -23.20 -2.14 11.15
N ILE A 441 -22.48 -3.24 10.93
CA ILE A 441 -22.56 -4.01 9.67
C ILE A 441 -23.98 -4.54 9.41
N HIS A 442 -24.69 -4.94 10.47
CA HIS A 442 -26.08 -5.39 10.36
C HIS A 442 -27.06 -4.25 10.11
N HIS A 443 -26.86 -3.08 10.74
CA HIS A 443 -27.80 -1.95 10.73
C HIS A 443 -27.39 -0.82 9.77
N ALA A 444 -26.40 -1.06 8.93
CA ALA A 444 -25.83 -0.06 8.03
C ALA A 444 -26.91 0.55 7.12
N SER A 445 -27.01 1.88 7.18
CA SER A 445 -27.96 2.68 6.41
C SER A 445 -27.41 4.10 6.23
N LEU A 446 -27.95 4.83 5.23
CA LEU A 446 -27.50 6.20 4.95
C LEU A 446 -27.71 7.14 6.14
N LEU A 447 -28.85 7.01 6.84
CA LEU A 447 -29.15 7.82 8.02
C LEU A 447 -28.17 7.55 9.17
N LEU A 448 -27.82 6.28 9.39
CA LEU A 448 -26.81 5.91 10.38
C LEU A 448 -25.43 6.47 10.00
N ASP A 449 -25.05 6.38 8.73
CA ASP A 449 -23.80 6.93 8.23
C ASP A 449 -23.74 8.47 8.42
N LEU A 450 -24.81 9.20 8.11
CA LEU A 450 -24.88 10.65 8.36
C LEU A 450 -24.78 11.00 9.85
N ASN A 451 -25.40 10.20 10.72
CA ASN A 451 -25.24 10.33 12.17
C ASN A 451 -23.77 10.11 12.60
N ILE A 452 -23.10 9.09 12.06
CA ILE A 452 -21.67 8.84 12.32
C ILE A 452 -20.82 10.03 11.84
N VAL A 453 -21.09 10.61 10.68
CA VAL A 453 -20.37 11.82 10.22
C VAL A 453 -20.54 12.95 11.21
N PHE A 454 -21.78 13.24 11.63
CA PHE A 454 -22.06 14.31 12.59
C PHE A 454 -21.33 14.06 13.92
N ARG A 455 -21.44 12.87 14.50
CA ARG A 455 -20.72 12.52 15.74
C ARG A 455 -19.20 12.56 15.57
N THR A 456 -18.68 12.19 14.39
CA THR A 456 -17.23 12.29 14.10
C THR A 456 -16.76 13.73 14.16
N VAL A 457 -17.51 14.66 13.55
CA VAL A 457 -17.20 16.10 13.62
C VAL A 457 -17.22 16.56 15.09
N MET A 458 -18.22 16.15 15.87
CA MET A 458 -18.30 16.48 17.30
C MET A 458 -17.11 15.94 18.10
N VAL A 459 -16.64 14.71 17.81
CA VAL A 459 -15.47 14.11 18.46
C VAL A 459 -14.19 14.88 18.14
N VAL A 460 -14.04 15.39 16.92
CA VAL A 460 -12.87 16.22 16.56
C VAL A 460 -12.83 17.53 17.36
N PHE A 461 -13.98 18.15 17.62
CA PHE A 461 -14.05 19.41 18.38
C PHE A 461 -14.09 19.26 19.90
N ARG A 462 -14.78 18.22 20.42
CA ARG A 462 -15.02 18.03 21.87
C ARG A 462 -14.19 16.91 22.49
N GLY A 463 -13.47 16.13 21.68
CA GLY A 463 -12.77 14.93 22.12
C GLY A 463 -13.65 13.69 22.21
N GLU A 464 -13.04 12.54 22.50
CA GLU A 464 -13.74 11.26 22.61
C GLU A 464 -14.66 11.24 23.84
N SER A 465 -15.88 10.74 23.65
CA SER A 465 -16.90 10.57 24.70
C SER A 465 -17.39 9.13 24.69
N MET A 466 -17.73 8.59 25.88
CA MET A 466 -18.23 7.23 26.02
C MET A 466 -19.75 7.23 26.11
N HIS A 467 -20.39 6.59 25.12
CA HIS A 467 -21.85 6.48 25.04
C HIS A 467 -22.29 5.12 25.59
N HIS A 468 -22.37 5.02 26.92
CA HIS A 468 -22.61 3.77 27.64
C HIS A 468 -23.84 3.00 27.14
N ASP A 469 -24.94 3.70 26.84
CA ASP A 469 -26.19 3.08 26.37
C ASP A 469 -26.01 2.37 25.01
N GLU A 470 -25.29 3.01 24.08
CA GLU A 470 -25.03 2.48 22.74
C GLU A 470 -24.08 1.27 22.80
N VAL A 471 -23.07 1.33 23.68
CA VAL A 471 -22.14 0.23 23.93
C VAL A 471 -22.88 -0.96 24.55
N ALA A 472 -23.67 -0.72 25.60
CA ALA A 472 -24.46 -1.76 26.26
C ALA A 472 -25.46 -2.42 25.29
N ALA A 473 -26.16 -1.62 24.48
CA ALA A 473 -27.09 -2.12 23.48
C ALA A 473 -26.40 -3.02 22.44
N ALA A 474 -25.23 -2.63 21.94
CA ALA A 474 -24.47 -3.41 20.97
C ALA A 474 -23.96 -4.74 21.56
N VAL A 475 -23.44 -4.72 22.79
CA VAL A 475 -22.96 -5.92 23.50
C VAL A 475 -24.12 -6.89 23.78
N GLN A 476 -25.24 -6.38 24.29
CA GLN A 476 -26.44 -7.19 24.53
C GLN A 476 -26.95 -7.82 23.23
N TRP A 477 -27.03 -7.03 22.16
CA TRP A 477 -27.42 -7.51 20.83
C TRP A 477 -26.47 -8.60 20.31
N ARG A 478 -25.14 -8.41 20.43
CA ARG A 478 -24.14 -9.40 20.00
C ARG A 478 -24.24 -10.70 20.79
N SER A 479 -24.49 -10.61 22.10
CA SER A 479 -24.70 -11.78 22.97
C SER A 479 -25.97 -12.56 22.62
N ALA A 480 -27.05 -11.86 22.22
CA ALA A 480 -28.28 -12.50 21.76
C ALA A 480 -28.07 -13.21 20.42
N MET A 481 -27.33 -12.59 19.49
CA MET A 481 -27.00 -13.18 18.20
C MET A 481 -26.17 -14.47 18.34
N ARG A 482 -25.13 -14.46 19.19
CA ARG A 482 -24.30 -15.66 19.47
C ARG A 482 -25.10 -16.82 20.09
N ARG A 483 -26.20 -16.54 20.79
CA ARG A 483 -27.10 -17.58 21.33
C ARG A 483 -27.99 -18.22 20.25
N LEU A 484 -28.28 -17.50 19.17
CA LEU A 484 -29.12 -17.96 18.07
C LEU A 484 -28.33 -18.69 16.97
N GLU A 485 -27.03 -18.40 16.85
CA GLU A 485 -26.09 -19.12 16.00
C GLU A 485 -25.16 -19.97 16.88
N PRO A 486 -25.59 -21.16 17.35
CA PRO A 486 -24.69 -22.02 18.12
C PRO A 486 -23.47 -22.32 17.26
N CYS A 487 -22.30 -21.90 17.75
CA CYS A 487 -21.04 -22.45 17.30
C CYS A 487 -21.17 -23.97 17.39
N VAL A 488 -20.94 -24.67 16.29
CA VAL A 488 -20.61 -26.09 16.37
C VAL A 488 -19.33 -26.14 17.20
N ALA A 489 -19.48 -26.43 18.49
CA ALA A 489 -18.37 -26.69 19.36
C ALA A 489 -17.64 -27.89 18.75
N LEU A 490 -16.48 -27.65 18.14
CA LEU A 490 -15.57 -28.72 17.79
C LEU A 490 -15.12 -29.32 19.12
N ASP A 491 -15.69 -30.49 19.41
CA ASP A 491 -15.28 -31.36 20.50
C ASP A 491 -13.78 -31.64 20.38
N VAL A 492 -12.99 -30.97 21.21
CA VAL A 492 -11.53 -31.14 21.26
C VAL A 492 -11.15 -32.45 21.98
N SER A 493 -12.12 -33.25 22.44
CA SER A 493 -11.82 -34.53 23.12
C SER A 493 -11.37 -35.66 22.19
N ASN A 494 -11.59 -35.54 20.87
CA ASN A 494 -11.30 -36.64 19.94
C ASN A 494 -10.02 -36.43 19.13
N ARG A 495 -8.94 -35.99 19.79
CA ARG A 495 -7.58 -36.02 19.24
C ARG A 495 -6.98 -37.41 19.44
N VAL A 496 -6.74 -38.06 18.30
CA VAL A 496 -5.62 -38.98 18.05
C VAL A 496 -5.73 -40.38 18.68
N GLN A 497 -6.44 -41.29 17.99
CA GLN A 497 -5.95 -42.68 17.92
C GLN A 497 -4.76 -42.72 16.95
N LEU A 498 -3.54 -42.73 17.50
CA LEU A 498 -2.34 -43.10 16.74
C LEU A 498 -2.51 -44.57 16.33
N ARG A 499 -2.77 -44.83 15.04
CA ARG A 499 -2.47 -46.14 14.45
C ARG A 499 -0.95 -46.26 14.31
N PRO A 500 -0.29 -47.23 14.95
CA PRO A 500 1.11 -47.50 14.66
C PRO A 500 1.19 -48.17 13.28
N LEU A 501 1.57 -47.42 12.26
CA LEU A 501 2.00 -47.94 10.96
C LEU A 501 3.47 -48.37 11.05
N PHE A 502 3.74 -49.42 11.82
CA PHE A 502 4.93 -50.26 11.63
C PHE A 502 4.62 -51.66 12.13
N ALA A 503 4.17 -52.52 11.22
CA ALA A 503 4.19 -53.96 11.43
C ALA A 503 4.61 -54.67 10.13
N SER A 504 5.68 -55.45 10.28
CA SER A 504 6.12 -56.60 9.48
C SER A 504 7.22 -56.35 8.42
N SER A 505 8.43 -56.78 8.77
CA SER A 505 9.10 -57.88 8.08
C SER A 505 10.39 -58.24 8.83
N ASN A 506 10.29 -59.22 9.74
CA ASN A 506 11.40 -60.11 10.07
C ASN A 506 10.84 -61.54 10.09
N PRO A 507 11.38 -62.47 9.28
CA PRO A 507 11.00 -63.88 9.32
C PRO A 507 11.68 -64.60 10.50
N PRO A 508 11.19 -65.79 10.89
CA PRO A 508 11.47 -66.40 12.18
C PRO A 508 12.84 -67.07 12.24
N LEU A 509 13.35 -67.14 13.47
CA LEU A 509 14.57 -67.83 13.90
C LEU A 509 14.63 -69.29 13.42
N ALA A 510 15.79 -69.69 12.92
CA ALA A 510 16.26 -71.06 12.88
C ALA A 510 17.71 -71.07 13.37
N GLY A 511 18.01 -71.94 14.35
CA GLY A 511 19.36 -72.21 14.86
C GLY A 511 19.57 -71.78 16.30
#